data_AF-A0A2V7VJ66-F1
#
_entry.id   AF-A0A2V7VJ66-F1
#
_cell.length_a   1.000
_cell.length_b   1.000
_cell.length_c   1.000
_cell.angle_alpha   90.00
_cell.angle_beta   90.00
_cell.angle_gamma   90.00
#
_symmetry.space_group_name_H-M   'P 1'
#
loop_
_entity.id
_entity.type
_entity.pdbx_description
1 polymer ?
#
loop_
_entity_poly.entity_id
_entity_poly.type
_entity_poly.pdbx_seq_one_letter_code
_entity_poly.pdbx_strand_id
1 'polypeptide(L)'
;ALAARGARFEQAQTPVPMTGPSHATILTGLYPPVHGVRDNIVFSLDPRHKTLATWLKAQGYRTAAFVGAYPVAAAFGFRQGFDTFTENFRESPIPGAGAQRPANEVIDDALGWLANPGRRPFFVWVHLYDPHAPYDPPEPYAGSTTARSPSPTRSSGASSTGFALPVARPIRWSPCSPTTASRWESTAR
;
A
#
# COMPACT_ATOMS: atom_id res chain seq x y z
N ALA A 1 -18.34 10.67 -3.28
CA ALA A 1 -18.00 11.08 -4.67
C ALA A 1 -17.17 10.03 -5.44
N LEU A 2 -16.02 9.55 -4.92
CA LEU A 2 -15.19 8.57 -5.64
C LEU A 2 -15.86 7.20 -5.81
N ALA A 3 -16.38 6.62 -4.73
CA ALA A 3 -17.03 5.30 -4.76
C ALA A 3 -18.24 5.23 -5.70
N ALA A 4 -18.97 6.34 -5.87
CA ALA A 4 -20.14 6.43 -6.76
C ALA A 4 -19.77 6.45 -8.26
N ARG A 5 -18.50 6.70 -8.60
CA ARG A 5 -18.00 6.79 -9.98
C ARG A 5 -16.94 5.75 -10.29
N GLY A 6 -16.82 4.73 -9.45
CA GLY A 6 -15.83 3.66 -9.59
C GLY A 6 -16.38 2.31 -9.13
N ALA A 7 -15.50 1.34 -8.94
CA ALA A 7 -15.85 0.06 -8.36
C ALA A 7 -15.50 0.04 -6.86
N ARG A 8 -16.44 -0.41 -6.03
CA ARG A 8 -16.22 -0.66 -4.60
C ARG A 8 -16.10 -2.16 -4.36
N PHE A 9 -15.00 -2.58 -3.73
CA PHE A 9 -14.86 -3.94 -3.23
C PHE A 9 -15.33 -4.00 -1.77
N GLU A 10 -16.35 -4.81 -1.50
CA GLU A 10 -16.89 -4.97 -0.14
C GLU A 10 -16.04 -5.91 0.72
N GLN A 11 -15.25 -6.77 0.07
CA GLN A 11 -14.34 -7.70 0.69
C GLN A 11 -12.94 -7.49 0.13
N ALA A 12 -12.14 -6.71 0.86
CA ALA A 12 -10.73 -6.49 0.58
C ALA A 12 -9.95 -6.73 1.87
N GLN A 13 -8.97 -7.64 1.84
CA GLN A 13 -8.19 -8.05 3.01
C GLN A 13 -6.71 -7.76 2.78
N THR A 14 -6.02 -7.26 3.81
CA THR A 14 -4.56 -7.19 3.78
C THR A 14 -3.97 -8.58 4.07
N PRO A 15 -2.92 -8.99 3.34
CA PRO A 15 -2.20 -10.22 3.65
C PRO A 15 -1.48 -10.20 5.01
N VAL A 16 -1.18 -9.00 5.52
CA VAL A 16 -0.43 -8.82 6.77
C VAL A 16 -0.78 -7.46 7.39
N PRO A 17 -1.15 -7.39 8.69
CA PRO A 17 -1.56 -6.16 9.34
C PRO A 17 -0.35 -5.32 9.80
N MET A 18 0.59 -5.05 8.90
CA MET A 18 1.81 -4.29 9.19
C MET A 18 2.28 -3.49 7.97
N THR A 19 2.62 -2.21 8.17
CA THR A 19 2.81 -1.20 7.11
C THR A 19 3.78 -1.65 6.01
N GLY A 20 5.05 -1.87 6.32
CA GLY A 20 6.09 -2.25 5.36
C GLY A 20 5.75 -3.54 4.60
N PRO A 21 5.53 -4.67 5.30
CA PRO A 21 5.16 -5.93 4.66
C PRO A 21 3.90 -5.83 3.78
N SER A 22 2.86 -5.13 4.23
CA SER A 22 1.62 -4.94 3.46
C SER A 22 1.87 -4.15 2.18
N HIS A 23 2.65 -3.07 2.25
CA HIS A 23 2.97 -2.26 1.07
C HIS A 23 3.93 -2.97 0.13
N ALA A 24 4.87 -3.77 0.64
CA ALA A 24 5.69 -4.65 -0.19
C ALA A 24 4.82 -5.63 -0.99
N THR A 25 3.78 -6.20 -0.37
CA THR A 25 2.81 -7.04 -1.09
C THR A 25 2.06 -6.25 -2.16
N ILE A 26 1.52 -5.06 -1.84
CA ILE A 26 0.79 -4.22 -2.80
C ILE A 26 1.67 -3.88 -4.01
N LEU A 27 2.92 -3.49 -3.77
CA LEU A 27 3.81 -3.03 -4.83
C LEU A 27 4.39 -4.17 -5.67
N THR A 28 4.57 -5.37 -5.12
CA THR A 28 5.19 -6.49 -5.85
C THR A 28 4.17 -7.50 -6.38
N GLY A 29 2.97 -7.54 -5.82
CA GLY A 29 1.99 -8.62 -6.06
C GLY A 29 2.39 -9.95 -5.44
N LEU A 30 3.38 -9.98 -4.54
CA LEU A 30 3.91 -11.18 -3.89
C LEU A 30 3.52 -11.20 -2.40
N TYR A 31 3.40 -12.38 -1.81
CA TYR A 31 3.19 -12.51 -0.37
C TYR A 31 4.50 -12.37 0.43
N PRO A 32 4.43 -12.06 1.75
CA PRO A 32 5.61 -11.89 2.60
C PRO A 32 6.66 -13.01 2.58
N PRO A 33 6.29 -14.30 2.52
CA PRO A 33 7.29 -15.37 2.38
C PRO A 33 8.13 -15.29 1.11
N VAL A 34 7.63 -14.63 0.06
CA VAL A 34 8.31 -14.53 -1.25
C VAL A 34 9.13 -13.24 -1.35
N HIS A 35 8.58 -12.08 -0.94
CA HIS A 35 9.31 -10.81 -1.01
C HIS A 35 10.22 -10.53 0.20
N GLY A 36 10.15 -11.33 1.26
CA GLY A 36 11.08 -11.32 2.39
C GLY A 36 10.87 -10.22 3.44
N VAL A 37 10.16 -9.14 3.12
CA VAL A 37 9.78 -8.10 4.10
C VAL A 37 8.78 -8.65 5.14
N ARG A 38 9.18 -8.69 6.42
CA ARG A 38 8.41 -9.28 7.53
C ARG A 38 8.08 -8.34 8.68
N ASP A 39 8.81 -7.23 8.77
CA ASP A 39 8.60 -6.18 9.77
C ASP A 39 8.79 -4.80 9.11
N ASN A 40 8.35 -3.73 9.79
CA ASN A 40 8.61 -2.33 9.45
C ASN A 40 10.07 -1.91 9.70
N ILE A 41 10.82 -2.67 10.49
CA ILE A 41 12.21 -2.39 10.85
C ILE A 41 13.08 -3.59 10.45
N VAL A 42 14.36 -3.35 10.14
CA VAL A 42 15.40 -4.37 9.82
C VAL A 42 15.26 -5.02 8.44
N PHE A 43 14.04 -5.19 7.91
CA PHE A 43 13.83 -5.79 6.60
C PHE A 43 13.69 -4.74 5.50
N SER A 44 14.38 -4.96 4.38
CA SER A 44 14.28 -4.13 3.18
C SER A 44 13.70 -4.93 2.02
N LEU A 45 12.97 -4.26 1.15
CA LEU A 45 12.47 -4.85 -0.08
C LEU A 45 13.62 -5.01 -1.08
N ASP A 46 14.04 -6.25 -1.32
CA ASP A 46 15.15 -6.57 -2.23
C ASP A 46 14.82 -6.14 -3.68
N PRO A 47 15.73 -5.43 -4.38
CA PRO A 47 15.53 -4.94 -5.74
C PRO A 47 15.29 -6.04 -6.79
N ARG A 48 15.56 -7.31 -6.47
CA ARG A 48 15.18 -8.44 -7.33
C ARG A 48 13.66 -8.55 -7.53
N HIS A 49 12.87 -8.06 -6.58
CA HIS A 49 11.41 -8.06 -6.63
C HIS A 49 10.91 -6.79 -7.30
N LYS A 50 10.76 -6.84 -8.63
CA LYS A 50 10.24 -5.71 -9.40
C LYS A 50 8.88 -5.24 -8.87
N THR A 51 8.80 -3.96 -8.51
CA THR A 51 7.57 -3.29 -8.09
C THR A 51 6.71 -2.90 -9.29
N LEU A 52 5.43 -2.59 -9.04
CA LEU A 52 4.50 -2.01 -10.00
C LEU A 52 5.09 -0.73 -10.63
N ALA A 53 5.76 0.11 -9.84
CA ALA A 53 6.47 1.28 -10.32
C ALA A 53 7.58 0.91 -11.32
N THR A 54 8.41 -0.09 -10.99
CA THR A 54 9.46 -0.59 -11.90
C THR A 54 8.89 -1.08 -13.22
N TRP A 55 7.79 -1.83 -13.19
CA TRP A 55 7.12 -2.32 -14.40
C TRP A 55 6.52 -1.17 -15.24
N LEU A 56 5.79 -0.23 -14.62
CA LEU A 56 5.16 0.88 -15.32
C LEU A 56 6.20 1.86 -15.90
N LYS A 57 7.29 2.13 -15.17
CA LYS A 57 8.40 2.94 -15.68
C LYS A 57 9.01 2.34 -16.95
N ALA A 58 9.18 1.02 -17.00
CA ALA A 58 9.67 0.33 -18.19
C ALA A 58 8.70 0.44 -19.38
N GLN A 59 7.41 0.70 -19.14
CA GLN A 59 6.39 0.98 -20.16
C GLN A 59 6.27 2.48 -20.51
N GLY A 60 7.22 3.31 -20.08
CA GLY A 60 7.26 4.74 -20.40
C GLY A 60 6.43 5.64 -19.50
N TYR A 61 5.91 5.12 -18.37
CA TYR A 61 5.22 5.95 -17.39
C TYR A 61 6.22 6.82 -16.63
N ARG A 62 5.80 8.06 -16.32
CA ARG A 62 6.40 8.83 -15.23
C ARG A 62 5.97 8.24 -13.90
N THR A 63 6.90 8.10 -12.97
CA THR A 63 6.63 7.44 -11.69
C THR A 63 6.97 8.35 -10.53
N ALA A 64 6.03 8.56 -9.62
CA ALA A 64 6.26 9.37 -8.42
C ALA A 64 5.69 8.72 -7.16
N ALA A 65 6.35 8.94 -6.04
CA ALA A 65 5.86 8.56 -4.72
C ALA A 65 6.04 9.71 -3.72
N PHE A 66 5.01 9.95 -2.93
CA PHE A 66 4.98 10.91 -1.84
C PHE A 66 4.54 10.15 -0.59
N VAL A 67 5.48 9.90 0.32
CA VAL A 67 5.26 9.01 1.45
C VAL A 67 5.24 9.76 2.77
N GLY A 68 4.29 9.39 3.63
CA GLY A 68 4.06 10.02 4.94
C GLY A 68 4.81 9.42 6.12
N ALA A 69 5.40 8.21 6.03
CA ALA A 69 6.03 7.57 7.19
C ALA A 69 7.19 6.63 6.86
N TYR A 70 8.08 6.47 7.85
CA TYR A 70 9.32 5.70 7.74
C TYR A 70 9.18 4.22 7.33
N PRO A 71 8.11 3.44 7.62
CA PRO A 71 8.09 2.02 7.27
C PRO A 71 8.14 1.73 5.77
N VAL A 72 7.88 2.75 4.95
CA VAL A 72 7.96 2.71 3.49
C VAL A 72 9.03 3.66 2.93
N ALA A 73 10.04 3.99 3.74
CA ALA A 73 11.15 4.83 3.33
C ALA A 73 12.02 4.20 2.24
N ALA A 74 12.77 5.04 1.52
CA ALA A 74 13.76 4.60 0.55
C ALA A 74 14.84 3.73 1.18
N ALA A 75 15.20 3.98 2.45
CA ALA A 75 16.15 3.17 3.20
C ALA A 75 15.74 1.69 3.31
N PHE A 76 14.44 1.39 3.22
CA PHE A 76 13.89 0.04 3.22
C PHE A 76 13.58 -0.48 1.81
N GLY A 77 14.09 0.18 0.76
CA GLY A 77 13.98 -0.28 -0.63
C GLY A 77 12.71 0.16 -1.37
N PHE A 78 11.84 0.97 -0.78
CA PHE A 78 10.57 1.38 -1.40
C PHE A 78 10.69 2.42 -2.51
N ARG A 79 11.86 3.06 -2.67
CA ARG A 79 12.13 4.00 -3.77
C ARG A 79 12.23 3.32 -5.14
N GLN A 80 12.46 2.02 -5.18
CA GLN A 80 12.73 1.32 -6.44
C GLN A 80 11.60 1.49 -7.47
N GLY A 81 11.99 1.89 -8.68
CA GLY A 81 11.06 2.10 -9.78
C GLY A 81 10.44 3.49 -9.87
N PHE A 82 10.62 4.37 -8.87
CA PHE A 82 10.12 5.75 -8.91
C PHE A 82 11.17 6.74 -9.46
N ASP A 83 10.73 7.68 -10.31
CA ASP A 83 11.55 8.81 -10.79
C ASP A 83 11.61 9.94 -9.75
N THR A 84 10.49 10.18 -9.08
CA THR A 84 10.37 11.15 -7.98
C THR A 84 9.98 10.40 -6.70
N PHE A 85 10.68 10.63 -5.61
CA PHE A 85 10.39 10.00 -4.32
C PHE A 85 10.62 11.00 -3.19
N THR A 86 9.55 11.41 -2.50
CA THR A 86 9.62 12.39 -1.42
C THR A 86 9.28 11.76 -0.08
N GLU A 87 10.16 11.96 0.90
CA GLU A 87 10.11 11.32 2.23
C GLU A 87 10.67 12.23 3.33
N ASN A 88 10.28 13.50 3.32
CA ASN A 88 10.78 14.53 4.24
C ASN A 88 10.21 14.35 5.67
N PHE A 89 10.55 13.23 6.30
CA PHE A 89 10.05 12.86 7.62
C PHE A 89 10.67 13.72 8.71
N ARG A 90 9.94 13.83 9.82
CA ARG A 90 10.40 14.41 11.07
C ARG A 90 10.28 13.33 12.15
N GLU A 91 11.26 13.28 13.04
CA GLU A 91 11.18 12.40 14.19
C GLU A 91 9.97 12.75 15.05
N SER A 92 9.22 11.73 15.47
CA SER A 92 8.12 11.95 16.40
C SER A 92 8.68 12.21 17.80
N PRO A 93 8.15 13.20 18.54
CA PRO A 93 8.52 13.42 19.94
C PRO A 93 8.04 12.28 20.85
N ILE A 94 7.16 11.39 20.35
CA ILE A 94 6.64 10.25 21.09
C ILE A 94 7.53 9.03 20.84
N PRO A 95 8.14 8.46 21.90
CA PRO A 95 8.96 7.26 21.77
C PRO A 95 8.20 6.12 21.07
N GLY A 96 8.83 5.55 20.04
CA GLY A 96 8.29 4.40 19.31
C GLY A 96 7.26 4.72 18.22
N ALA A 97 6.82 5.97 18.06
CA ALA A 97 5.94 6.35 16.94
C ALA A 97 6.68 6.40 15.58
N GLY A 98 7.99 6.63 15.62
CA GLY A 98 8.86 6.69 14.44
C GLY A 98 8.70 7.98 13.62
N ALA A 99 9.52 8.11 12.58
CA ALA A 99 9.56 9.31 11.77
C ALA A 99 8.37 9.38 10.77
N GLN A 100 7.73 10.54 10.70
CA GLN A 100 6.54 10.76 9.87
C GLN A 100 6.40 12.23 9.43
N ARG A 101 5.46 12.52 8.55
CA ARG A 101 5.07 13.87 8.13
C ARG A 101 3.56 13.95 7.88
N PRO A 102 2.93 15.13 8.04
CA PRO A 102 1.48 15.26 7.95
C PRO A 102 0.96 15.15 6.51
N ALA A 103 -0.28 14.68 6.34
CA ALA A 103 -0.90 14.40 5.05
C ALA A 103 -0.96 15.63 4.15
N ASN A 104 -1.22 16.82 4.70
CA ASN A 104 -1.33 18.04 3.91
C ASN A 104 -0.05 18.29 3.11
N GLU A 105 1.13 18.11 3.73
CA GLU A 105 2.39 18.28 3.02
C GLU A 105 2.64 17.18 1.97
N VAL A 106 2.22 15.94 2.25
CA VAL A 106 2.30 14.84 1.27
C VAL A 106 1.41 15.14 0.06
N ILE A 107 0.22 15.68 0.29
CA ILE A 107 -0.74 16.08 -0.73
C ILE A 107 -0.23 17.29 -1.52
N ASP A 108 0.31 18.31 -0.86
CA ASP A 108 0.85 19.50 -1.52
C ASP A 108 1.99 19.13 -2.48
N ASP A 109 2.92 18.26 -2.05
CA ASP A 109 3.99 17.75 -2.92
C ASP A 109 3.42 16.97 -4.12
N ALA A 110 2.43 16.11 -3.88
CA ALA A 110 1.79 15.33 -4.94
C ALA A 110 1.04 16.21 -5.95
N LEU A 111 0.30 17.21 -5.48
CA LEU A 111 -0.43 18.17 -6.31
C LEU A 111 0.54 19.04 -7.10
N GLY A 112 1.63 19.51 -6.48
CA GLY A 112 2.69 20.26 -7.16
C GLY A 112 3.31 19.46 -8.31
N TRP A 113 3.54 18.16 -8.11
CA TRP A 113 4.03 17.29 -9.17
C TRP A 113 2.99 17.04 -10.28
N LEU A 114 1.72 16.86 -9.92
CA LEU A 114 0.61 16.66 -10.86
C LEU A 114 0.30 17.92 -11.67
N ALA A 115 0.55 19.11 -11.12
CA ALA A 115 0.34 20.40 -11.78
C ALA A 115 1.29 20.63 -12.98
N ASN A 116 2.34 19.82 -13.11
CA ASN A 116 3.21 19.79 -14.29
C ASN A 116 2.96 18.53 -15.13
N PRO A 117 1.85 18.49 -15.90
CA PRO A 117 1.52 17.33 -16.72
C PRO A 117 2.53 17.19 -17.86
N GLY A 118 3.18 16.03 -17.89
CA GLY A 118 4.06 15.65 -18.98
C GLY A 118 3.26 14.96 -20.08
N ARG A 119 3.87 14.76 -21.25
CA ARG A 119 3.22 14.06 -22.36
C ARG A 119 3.11 12.54 -22.15
N ARG A 120 3.87 11.99 -21.20
CA ARG A 120 3.89 10.56 -20.84
C ARG A 120 2.78 10.27 -19.81
N PRO A 121 2.19 9.06 -19.84
CA PRO A 121 1.27 8.63 -18.78
C PRO A 121 2.01 8.60 -17.43
N PHE A 122 1.27 8.59 -16.33
CA PHE A 122 1.86 8.61 -15.00
C PHE A 122 1.31 7.52 -14.08
N PHE A 123 2.16 7.14 -13.13
CA PHE A 123 1.82 6.38 -11.95
C PHE A 123 2.28 7.18 -10.73
N VAL A 124 1.36 7.48 -9.82
CA VAL A 124 1.65 8.20 -8.59
C VAL A 124 1.18 7.39 -7.39
N TRP A 125 2.06 7.21 -6.41
CA TRP A 125 1.73 6.64 -5.12
C TRP A 125 1.72 7.73 -4.05
N VAL A 126 0.54 8.00 -3.50
CA VAL A 126 0.35 8.94 -2.39
C VAL A 126 0.04 8.13 -1.14
N HIS A 127 0.95 8.16 -0.15
CA HIS A 127 0.82 7.40 1.09
C HIS A 127 0.64 8.35 2.28
N LEU A 128 -0.58 8.38 2.82
CA LEU A 128 -0.96 9.18 3.98
C LEU A 128 -0.89 8.34 5.25
N TYR A 129 -0.55 8.95 6.38
CA TYR A 129 -0.29 8.22 7.64
C TYR A 129 -1.01 8.78 8.87
N ASP A 130 -1.70 9.91 8.74
CA ASP A 130 -2.26 10.72 9.84
C ASP A 130 -3.23 9.98 10.78
N PRO A 131 -4.01 8.98 10.33
CA PRO A 131 -4.81 8.16 11.24
C PRO A 131 -3.98 7.15 12.06
N HIS A 132 -2.65 7.18 11.98
CA HIS A 132 -1.76 6.42 12.86
C HIS A 132 -1.47 7.21 14.13
N ALA A 133 -1.15 6.51 15.22
CA ALA A 133 -0.70 7.19 16.44
C ALA A 133 0.62 7.97 16.20
N PRO A 134 0.81 9.16 16.79
CA PRO A 134 -0.16 9.91 17.60
C PRO A 134 -1.37 10.46 16.84
N TYR A 135 -2.54 10.34 17.46
CA TYR A 135 -3.77 10.93 16.95
C TYR A 135 -3.80 12.43 17.24
N ASP A 136 -3.39 13.23 16.26
CA ASP A 136 -3.36 14.68 16.32
C ASP A 136 -4.05 15.31 15.09
N PRO A 137 -5.38 15.19 14.98
CA PRO A 137 -6.11 15.73 13.83
C PRO A 137 -6.18 17.27 13.90
N PRO A 138 -6.06 17.97 12.76
CA PRO A 138 -6.17 19.43 12.73
C PRO A 138 -7.61 19.89 13.03
N GLU A 139 -7.78 21.14 13.44
CA GLU A 139 -9.09 21.80 13.48
C GLU A 139 -9.77 21.78 12.09
N PRO A 140 -11.11 21.62 12.00
CA PRO A 140 -12.09 21.51 13.08
C PRO A 140 -12.29 20.10 13.64
N TYR A 141 -11.40 19.15 13.30
CA TYR A 141 -11.54 17.74 13.68
C TYR A 141 -10.98 17.43 15.06
N ALA A 142 -10.17 18.33 15.64
CA ALA A 142 -9.63 18.21 16.98
C ALA A 142 -10.78 18.12 18.01
N GLY A 143 -10.73 17.13 18.90
CA GLY A 143 -11.78 16.89 19.89
C GLY A 143 -13.10 16.31 19.35
N SER A 144 -13.22 16.05 18.04
CA SER A 144 -14.43 15.42 17.48
C SER A 144 -14.51 13.93 17.86
N THR A 145 -15.53 13.54 18.61
CA THR A 145 -15.80 12.14 19.01
C THR A 145 -16.34 11.27 17.88
N THR A 146 -16.48 11.80 16.66
CA THR A 146 -16.84 11.03 15.46
C THR A 146 -15.77 9.99 15.09
N ALA A 147 -14.53 10.14 15.56
CA ALA A 147 -13.55 9.08 15.60
C ALA A 147 -13.82 8.19 16.82
N ARG A 148 -14.85 7.34 16.75
CA ARG A 148 -15.15 6.37 17.81
C ARG A 148 -14.04 5.31 17.83
N SER A 149 -12.96 5.57 18.57
CA SER A 149 -11.97 4.54 18.90
C SER A 149 -12.70 3.36 19.53
N PRO A 150 -12.64 2.13 18.97
CA PRO A 150 -13.14 0.98 19.69
C PRO A 150 -12.26 0.82 20.92
N SER A 151 -12.82 1.11 22.10
CA SER A 151 -12.19 0.80 23.37
C SER A 151 -11.81 -0.68 23.36
N PRO A 152 -10.62 -1.08 23.83
CA PRO A 152 -10.30 -2.49 23.95
C PRO A 152 -11.22 -3.05 25.03
N THR A 153 -12.30 -3.72 24.63
CA THR A 153 -13.08 -4.55 25.53
C THR A 153 -12.16 -5.65 25.99
N ARG A 154 -11.62 -5.49 27.20
CA ARG A 154 -10.95 -6.53 27.95
C ARG A 154 -12.01 -7.60 28.25
N SER A 155 -12.11 -8.61 27.39
CA SER A 155 -12.95 -9.78 27.66
C SER A 155 -12.28 -10.59 28.77
N SER A 156 -12.74 -10.36 30.00
CA SER A 156 -12.63 -11.34 31.07
C SER A 156 -13.49 -12.56 30.71
N GLY A 157 -12.85 -13.72 30.56
CA GLY A 157 -13.44 -15.04 30.75
C GLY A 157 -14.60 -15.43 29.84
N ALA A 158 -14.32 -16.27 28.84
CA ALA A 158 -15.28 -17.26 28.37
C ALA A 158 -14.54 -18.55 28.02
N SER A 159 -14.91 -19.59 28.75
CA SER A 159 -14.38 -20.94 28.72
C SER A 159 -14.50 -21.58 27.34
N SER A 160 -13.51 -22.41 27.02
CA SER A 160 -13.47 -23.29 25.85
C SER A 160 -14.73 -24.14 25.75
N THR A 161 -15.55 -23.90 24.73
CA THR A 161 -16.46 -24.90 24.16
C THR A 161 -16.30 -24.86 22.65
N GLY A 162 -15.93 -26.00 22.09
CA GLY A 162 -15.52 -26.15 20.70
C GLY A 162 -16.66 -25.91 19.72
N PHE A 163 -16.38 -25.13 18.69
CA PHE A 163 -17.23 -25.00 17.51
C PHE A 163 -16.56 -25.77 16.38
N ALA A 164 -17.13 -26.93 16.02
CA ALA A 164 -16.68 -27.70 14.87
C ALA A 164 -17.16 -27.01 13.58
N LEU A 165 -16.22 -26.53 12.75
CA LEU A 165 -16.52 -26.07 11.40
C LEU A 165 -16.66 -27.28 10.46
N PRO A 166 -17.64 -27.30 9.55
CA PRO A 166 -17.73 -28.35 8.55
C PRO A 166 -16.55 -28.26 7.58
N VAL A 167 -15.96 -29.42 7.28
CA VAL A 167 -14.84 -29.57 6.33
C VAL A 167 -15.31 -29.14 4.94
N ALA A 168 -14.70 -28.08 4.38
CA ALA A 168 -14.94 -27.66 3.01
C ALA A 168 -14.41 -28.71 2.03
N ARG A 169 -15.23 -29.09 1.04
CA ARG A 169 -14.84 -30.02 -0.04
C ARG A 169 -13.77 -29.36 -0.95
N PRO A 170 -12.79 -30.11 -1.45
CA PRO A 170 -11.73 -29.56 -2.30
C PRO A 170 -12.29 -29.07 -3.64
N ILE A 171 -11.90 -27.85 -4.01
CA ILE A 171 -12.15 -27.26 -5.33
C ILE A 171 -11.24 -27.97 -6.36
N ARG A 172 -11.84 -28.63 -7.36
CA ARG A 172 -11.11 -29.16 -8.52
C ARG A 172 -10.88 -28.02 -9.52
N TRP A 173 -9.62 -27.74 -9.83
CA TRP A 173 -9.23 -26.91 -10.96
C TRP A 173 -9.05 -27.79 -12.20
N SER A 174 -9.78 -27.47 -13.28
CA SER A 174 -9.50 -28.03 -14.61
C SER A 174 -8.44 -27.18 -15.31
N PRO A 175 -7.37 -27.76 -15.87
CA PRO A 175 -6.40 -26.99 -16.65
C PRO A 175 -7.01 -26.54 -17.99
N CYS A 176 -6.73 -25.30 -18.38
CA CYS A 176 -7.09 -24.74 -19.67
C CYS A 176 -6.14 -25.28 -20.74
N SER A 177 -6.67 -25.90 -21.80
CA SER A 177 -5.88 -26.41 -22.93
C SER A 177 -5.37 -25.26 -23.82
N PRO A 178 -4.10 -25.29 -24.27
CA PRO A 178 -3.55 -24.26 -25.14
C PRO A 178 -3.87 -24.60 -26.59
N THR A 179 -4.88 -23.98 -27.18
CA THR A 179 -5.06 -24.00 -28.65
C THR A 179 -5.87 -22.79 -29.10
N THR A 180 -5.15 -21.72 -29.45
CA THR A 180 -5.34 -20.81 -30.61
C THR A 180 -4.62 -19.50 -30.31
N ALA A 181 -3.29 -19.51 -30.41
CA ALA A 181 -2.53 -18.30 -30.70
C ALA A 181 -2.42 -18.20 -32.22
N SER A 182 -3.35 -17.49 -32.85
CA SER A 182 -3.23 -17.12 -34.26
C SER A 182 -3.38 -15.62 -34.42
N ARG A 183 -2.28 -15.01 -34.88
CA ARG A 183 -2.24 -13.93 -35.89
C ARG A 183 -2.54 -12.51 -35.38
N TRP A 184 -1.47 -11.80 -35.03
CA TRP A 184 -1.34 -10.34 -35.22
C TRP A 184 0.00 -10.07 -35.90
N GLU A 185 0.02 -10.16 -37.23
CA GLU A 185 1.04 -9.49 -38.06
C GLU A 185 0.48 -8.12 -38.44
N SER A 186 1.22 -7.06 -38.16
CA SER A 186 1.00 -5.72 -38.68
C SER A 186 2.33 -5.21 -39.21
N THR A 187 2.44 -5.24 -40.54
CA THR A 187 3.46 -4.62 -41.38
C THR A 187 3.58 -3.12 -41.13
N ALA A 188 4.80 -2.64 -40.92
CA ALA A 188 5.20 -1.27 -41.21
C ALA A 188 6.25 -1.29 -42.33
N ARG A 189 5.94 -0.60 -43.43
CA ARG A 189 6.91 -0.10 -44.40
C ARG A 189 7.34 1.30 -43.99
#